data_AF-A0A3G6RCV5-F1
#
_entry.id   AF-A0A3G6RCV5-F1
#
_cell.length_a   1.000
_cell.length_b   1.000
_cell.length_c   1.000
_cell.angle_alpha   90.00
_cell.angle_beta   90.00
_cell.angle_gamma   90.00
#
_symmetry.space_group_name_H-M   'P 1'
#
loop_
_entity.id
_entity.type
_entity.pdbx_description
1 polymer ?
#
loop_
_entity_poly.entity_id
_entity_poly.type
_entity_poly.pdbx_seq_one_letter_code
_entity_poly.pdbx_strand_id
1 'polypeptide(L)'
;MIRKNIKINDPCPEKWENMQDSQEGKFCKKCSKYIVDFAEKTDEQIQNVFDTANGKEICGRIPSISIPKIAAGIILITNFTFVQAQIENNFKAATEQKAVDVTRLSGRLIFKETKKIIPNTEVLLITKSKLIKTTTNENGYFLLKIPNDLIEDENVLYFNFDKLNEAKRKGNKVGDTISGYSYGNQAVIFKGNEKIENKEFQIGYGGFTIGAVVIVNDPQPDYYCFNGKSMSREKFLKLRKKNPHYPYFSFEGKEAKVVSKIDYLDTLHLLYSD
;
A
#
# COMPACT_ATOMS: atom_id res chain seq x y z
N MET A 1 -17.36 15.50 -43.53
CA MET A 1 -16.73 14.79 -42.40
C MET A 1 -15.54 15.60 -41.90
N ILE A 2 -15.61 16.10 -40.67
CA ILE A 2 -14.46 16.76 -40.04
C ILE A 2 -13.48 15.66 -39.64
N ARG A 3 -12.32 15.59 -40.29
CA ARG A 3 -11.23 14.69 -39.86
C ARG A 3 -10.62 15.26 -38.58
N LYS A 4 -10.90 14.64 -37.44
CA LYS A 4 -10.20 14.95 -36.19
C LYS A 4 -8.77 14.41 -36.30
N ASN A 5 -7.79 15.30 -36.26
CA ASN A 5 -6.38 14.93 -36.24
C ASN A 5 -5.97 14.62 -34.80
N ILE A 6 -5.56 13.38 -34.52
CA ILE A 6 -5.03 13.00 -33.21
C ILE A 6 -3.54 13.36 -33.19
N LYS A 7 -3.16 14.32 -32.35
CA LYS A 7 -1.76 14.68 -32.12
C LYS A 7 -1.27 14.07 -30.82
N ILE A 8 -0.20 13.30 -30.90
CA ILE A 8 0.54 12.81 -29.74
C ILE A 8 1.79 13.70 -29.63
N ASN A 9 1.73 14.70 -28.75
CA ASN A 9 2.80 15.70 -28.64
C ASN A 9 4.06 15.11 -27.98
N ASP A 10 3.88 14.26 -26.97
CA ASP A 10 4.98 13.66 -26.21
C ASP A 10 4.71 12.15 -26.00
N PRO A 11 5.19 11.28 -26.91
CA PRO A 11 5.00 9.85 -26.78
C PRO A 11 5.81 9.33 -25.58
N CYS A 12 5.14 8.58 -24.70
CA CYS A 12 5.82 7.99 -23.56
C CYS A 12 6.88 6.97 -24.03
N PRO A 13 8.16 7.12 -23.61
CA PRO A 13 9.24 6.23 -24.04
C PRO A 13 9.28 4.91 -23.26
N GLU A 14 8.42 4.73 -22.25
CA GLU A 14 8.33 3.49 -21.47
C GLU A 14 7.66 2.38 -22.28
N LYS A 15 8.15 1.15 -22.15
CA LYS A 15 7.55 -0.01 -22.84
C LYS A 15 6.27 -0.43 -22.15
N TRP A 16 5.25 -0.83 -22.93
CA TRP A 16 3.95 -1.28 -22.41
C TRP A 16 4.08 -2.43 -21.41
N GLU A 17 5.01 -3.34 -21.66
CA GLU A 17 5.27 -4.52 -20.83
C GLU A 17 5.84 -4.16 -19.45
N ASN A 18 6.47 -3.00 -19.34
CA ASN A 18 7.05 -2.49 -18.09
C ASN A 18 6.04 -1.66 -17.27
N MET A 19 4.83 -1.40 -17.81
CA MET A 19 3.81 -0.62 -17.14
C MET A 19 2.93 -1.49 -16.23
N GLN A 20 2.32 -0.86 -15.21
CA GLN A 20 1.53 -1.55 -14.20
C GLN A 20 0.11 -1.82 -14.71
N ASP A 21 -0.41 -3.04 -14.53
CA ASP A 21 -1.78 -3.39 -14.91
C ASP A 21 -2.84 -2.61 -14.12
N SER A 22 -3.93 -2.28 -14.78
CA SER A 22 -5.12 -1.65 -14.19
C SER A 22 -6.39 -2.11 -14.92
N GLN A 23 -7.56 -1.66 -14.47
CA GLN A 23 -8.87 -2.21 -14.84
C GLN A 23 -9.16 -2.20 -16.36
N GLU A 24 -8.81 -1.11 -17.07
CA GLU A 24 -9.04 -0.95 -18.52
C GLU A 24 -7.77 -0.59 -19.34
N GLY A 25 -6.58 -0.93 -18.81
CA GLY A 25 -5.32 -0.53 -19.44
C GLY A 25 -4.14 -0.65 -18.49
N LYS A 26 -3.19 0.28 -18.60
CA LYS A 26 -1.99 0.29 -17.75
C LYS A 26 -1.69 1.67 -17.20
N PHE A 27 -0.98 1.72 -16.08
CA PHE A 27 -0.44 2.94 -15.53
C PHE A 27 1.07 3.03 -15.81
N CYS A 28 1.49 4.13 -16.44
CA CYS A 28 2.90 4.39 -16.66
C CYS A 28 3.48 5.23 -15.52
N LYS A 29 4.44 4.66 -14.78
CA LYS A 29 5.15 5.36 -13.70
C LYS A 29 6.06 6.49 -14.17
N LYS A 30 6.51 6.44 -15.43
CA LYS A 30 7.46 7.42 -15.97
C LYS A 30 6.79 8.76 -16.30
N CYS A 31 5.58 8.73 -16.85
CA CYS A 31 4.81 9.94 -17.16
C CYS A 31 3.63 10.17 -16.20
N SER A 32 3.42 9.26 -15.23
CA SER A 32 2.32 9.30 -14.25
C SER A 32 0.93 9.41 -14.87
N LYS A 33 0.73 8.83 -16.06
CA LYS A 33 -0.56 8.83 -16.77
C LYS A 33 -1.17 7.43 -16.81
N TYR A 34 -2.49 7.40 -16.69
CA TYR A 34 -3.28 6.23 -17.04
C TYR A 34 -3.35 6.08 -18.55
N ILE A 35 -3.10 4.88 -19.06
CA ILE A 35 -3.06 4.57 -20.47
C ILE A 35 -4.14 3.55 -20.78
N VAL A 36 -5.16 4.00 -21.50
CA VAL A 36 -6.24 3.16 -21.99
C VAL A 36 -5.71 2.29 -23.12
N ASP A 37 -5.96 0.98 -23.08
CA ASP A 37 -5.66 0.13 -24.24
C ASP A 37 -6.81 0.22 -25.25
N PHE A 38 -6.54 0.80 -26.41
CA PHE A 38 -7.49 0.91 -27.51
C PHE A 38 -7.31 -0.23 -28.54
N ALA A 39 -6.40 -1.18 -28.32
CA ALA A 39 -6.11 -2.27 -29.27
C ALA A 39 -7.33 -3.14 -29.60
N GLU A 40 -8.21 -3.37 -28.62
CA GLU A 40 -9.36 -4.27 -28.75
C GLU A 40 -10.71 -3.57 -28.51
N LYS A 41 -10.73 -2.23 -28.42
CA LYS A 41 -11.98 -1.47 -28.21
C LYS A 41 -12.69 -1.22 -29.54
N THR A 42 -14.02 -1.34 -29.56
CA THR A 42 -14.86 -0.96 -30.70
C THR A 42 -14.97 0.57 -30.81
N ASP A 43 -15.38 1.08 -31.98
CA ASP A 43 -15.59 2.52 -32.18
C ASP A 43 -16.55 3.13 -31.12
N GLU A 44 -17.61 2.41 -30.74
CA GLU A 44 -18.53 2.82 -29.69
C GLU A 44 -17.85 2.90 -28.32
N GLN A 45 -17.04 1.90 -27.97
CA GLN A 45 -16.29 1.89 -26.72
C GLN A 45 -15.22 2.99 -26.68
N ILE A 46 -14.58 3.27 -27.82
CA ILE A 46 -13.65 4.37 -27.97
C ILE A 46 -14.36 5.72 -27.77
N GLN A 47 -15.54 5.89 -28.39
CA GLN A 47 -16.34 7.11 -28.24
C GLN A 47 -16.78 7.31 -26.79
N ASN A 48 -17.25 6.26 -26.11
CA ASN A 48 -17.61 6.31 -24.69
C ASN A 48 -16.44 6.74 -23.80
N VAL A 49 -15.22 6.29 -24.10
CA VAL A 49 -14.01 6.73 -23.38
C VAL A 49 -13.77 8.24 -23.57
N PHE A 50 -13.92 8.76 -24.79
CA PHE A 50 -13.78 10.19 -25.05
C PHE A 50 -14.88 11.05 -24.40
N ASP A 51 -16.12 10.58 -24.42
CA ASP A 51 -17.26 11.27 -23.81
C ASP A 51 -17.12 11.32 -22.28
N THR A 52 -16.69 10.20 -21.68
CA THR A 52 -16.42 10.10 -20.23
C THR A 52 -15.27 11.01 -19.80
N ALA A 53 -14.25 11.18 -20.64
CA ALA A 53 -13.13 12.07 -20.33
C ALA A 53 -13.53 13.56 -20.29
N ASN A 54 -14.66 13.94 -20.88
CA ASN A 54 -15.22 15.30 -20.84
C ASN A 54 -14.19 16.40 -21.15
N GLY A 55 -13.42 16.23 -22.23
CA GLY A 55 -12.42 17.18 -22.69
C GLY A 55 -11.06 17.12 -21.97
N LYS A 56 -10.87 16.23 -21.00
CA LYS A 56 -9.55 15.97 -20.38
C LYS A 56 -8.63 15.22 -21.34
N GLU A 57 -7.32 15.40 -21.17
CA GLU A 57 -6.32 14.64 -21.93
C GLU A 57 -6.39 13.15 -21.60
N ILE A 58 -6.35 12.31 -22.64
CA ILE A 58 -6.32 10.85 -22.52
C ILE A 58 -4.97 10.36 -23.05
N CYS A 59 -4.30 9.49 -22.29
CA CYS A 59 -3.17 8.73 -22.81
C CYS A 59 -3.69 7.36 -23.25
N GLY A 60 -3.24 6.89 -24.42
CA GLY A 60 -3.78 5.70 -25.04
C GLY A 60 -2.73 4.89 -25.78
N ARG A 61 -2.84 3.57 -25.69
CA ARG A 61 -2.14 2.64 -26.58
C ARG A 61 -3.05 2.37 -27.76
N ILE A 62 -2.61 2.75 -28.96
CA ILE A 62 -3.29 2.43 -30.21
C ILE A 62 -2.55 1.23 -30.82
N PRO A 63 -3.25 0.24 -31.39
CA PRO A 63 -2.59 -0.87 -32.05
C PRO A 63 -1.74 -0.31 -33.19
N SER A 64 -0.46 -0.68 -33.22
CA SER A 64 0.37 -0.39 -34.38
C SER A 64 -0.20 -1.20 -35.54
N ILE A 65 -0.82 -0.53 -36.52
CA ILE A 65 -1.16 -1.18 -37.79
C ILE A 65 0.17 -1.49 -38.47
N SER A 66 0.67 -2.70 -38.28
CA SER A 66 1.81 -3.20 -39.04
C SER A 66 1.33 -3.50 -40.45
N ILE A 67 1.77 -2.71 -41.43
CA ILE A 67 1.72 -3.13 -42.82
C ILE A 67 2.66 -4.34 -42.94
N PRO A 68 2.21 -5.53 -43.36
CA PRO A 68 3.08 -6.69 -43.44
C PRO A 68 4.12 -6.47 -44.55
N LYS A 69 5.38 -6.25 -44.16
CA LYS A 69 6.52 -6.46 -45.07
C LYS A 69 6.77 -7.95 -45.14
N ILE A 70 6.32 -8.57 -46.22
CA ILE A 70 6.73 -9.93 -46.59
C ILE A 70 8.22 -9.87 -46.92
N ALA A 71 9.04 -10.54 -46.13
CA ALA A 71 10.38 -10.94 -46.54
C ALA A 71 10.59 -12.38 -46.07
N ALA A 72 10.60 -13.29 -47.04
CA ALA A 72 10.91 -14.69 -46.89
C ALA A 72 12.37 -14.86 -46.40
N GLY A 73 12.60 -15.87 -45.56
CA GLY A 73 13.94 -16.21 -45.11
C GLY A 73 13.94 -17.31 -44.07
N ILE A 74 13.76 -18.55 -44.53
CA ILE A 74 14.01 -19.79 -43.76
C ILE A 74 15.52 -19.90 -43.50
N ILE A 75 15.94 -20.12 -42.25
CA ILE A 75 17.17 -20.88 -41.96
C ILE A 75 16.89 -21.89 -40.84
N LEU A 76 17.23 -23.14 -41.14
CA LEU A 76 17.09 -24.36 -40.35
C LEU A 76 18.14 -24.46 -39.22
N ILE A 77 17.67 -24.87 -38.04
CA ILE A 77 18.25 -25.71 -36.95
C ILE A 77 19.78 -25.73 -36.69
N THR A 78 20.17 -25.66 -35.42
CA THR A 78 20.76 -26.82 -34.70
C THR A 78 20.90 -26.60 -33.18
N ASN A 79 20.61 -27.68 -32.44
CA ASN A 79 21.12 -28.07 -31.12
C ASN A 79 20.68 -27.33 -29.85
N PHE A 80 19.62 -27.84 -29.22
CA PHE A 80 19.44 -27.76 -27.77
C PHE A 80 20.15 -28.94 -27.10
N THR A 81 21.27 -28.69 -26.43
CA THR A 81 21.79 -29.57 -25.38
C THR A 81 21.38 -29.01 -24.01
N PHE A 82 20.81 -29.90 -23.21
CA PHE A 82 20.42 -29.67 -21.83
C PHE A 82 21.62 -29.27 -20.97
N VAL A 83 21.44 -28.25 -20.13
CA VAL A 83 22.20 -28.12 -18.88
C VAL A 83 21.21 -27.83 -17.76
N GLN A 84 20.97 -28.85 -16.92
CA GLN A 84 20.57 -28.63 -15.55
C GLN A 84 21.82 -28.17 -14.78
N ALA A 85 21.83 -26.92 -14.31
CA ALA A 85 22.76 -26.51 -13.28
C ALA A 85 22.05 -26.60 -11.94
N GLN A 86 22.47 -27.59 -11.14
CA GLN A 86 22.10 -27.73 -9.75
C GLN A 86 22.64 -26.54 -8.94
N ILE A 87 21.84 -26.14 -7.97
CA ILE A 87 22.20 -25.26 -6.87
C ILE A 87 23.30 -25.96 -6.07
N GLU A 88 24.43 -25.29 -5.89
CA GLU A 88 25.14 -25.20 -4.61
C GLU A 88 26.22 -24.13 -4.74
N ASN A 89 26.01 -22.98 -4.11
CA ASN A 89 27.12 -22.15 -3.66
C ASN A 89 26.79 -21.61 -2.29
N ASN A 90 27.58 -22.10 -1.34
CA ASN A 90 27.66 -21.67 0.04
C ASN A 90 27.88 -20.15 0.11
N PHE A 91 26.81 -19.40 0.39
CA PHE A 91 26.97 -18.10 1.03
C PHE A 91 27.26 -18.36 2.51
N LYS A 92 28.54 -18.50 2.83
CA LYS A 92 29.02 -18.08 4.16
C LYS A 92 28.93 -16.56 4.17
N ALA A 93 27.75 -16.04 4.50
CA ALA A 93 27.64 -14.67 4.98
C ALA A 93 28.37 -14.63 6.33
N ALA A 94 29.61 -14.16 6.29
CA ALA A 94 30.24 -13.63 7.48
C ALA A 94 29.36 -12.44 7.91
N THR A 95 28.57 -12.64 8.96
CA THR A 95 27.84 -11.55 9.60
C THR A 95 28.86 -10.68 10.32
N GLU A 96 29.47 -9.77 9.59
CA GLU A 96 30.00 -8.56 10.21
C GLU A 96 28.79 -7.85 10.83
N GLN A 97 28.72 -7.86 12.17
CA GLN A 97 27.82 -7.01 12.92
C GLN A 97 28.27 -5.56 12.73
N LYS A 98 27.91 -4.98 11.58
CA LYS A 98 27.88 -3.52 11.44
C LYS A 98 26.87 -3.05 12.47
N ALA A 99 27.32 -2.23 13.42
CA ALA A 99 26.42 -1.57 14.36
C ALA A 99 25.37 -0.82 13.54
N VAL A 100 24.16 -1.39 13.45
CA VAL A 100 23.04 -0.75 12.77
C VAL A 100 22.75 0.51 13.57
N ASP A 101 22.89 1.66 12.94
CA ASP A 101 22.50 2.91 13.55
C ASP A 101 20.98 2.90 13.72
N VAL A 102 20.52 3.21 14.94
CA VAL A 102 19.14 2.95 15.38
C VAL A 102 18.54 4.20 16.01
N THR A 103 17.42 4.62 15.45
CA THR A 103 16.54 5.66 15.98
C THR A 103 15.69 5.08 17.09
N ARG A 104 15.63 5.79 18.22
CA ARG A 104 14.83 5.41 19.39
C ARG A 104 13.60 6.31 19.46
N LEU A 105 12.43 5.74 19.20
CA LEU A 105 11.15 6.42 19.37
C LEU A 105 10.54 5.97 20.69
N SER A 106 10.27 6.90 21.59
CA SER A 106 9.68 6.60 22.90
C SER A 106 8.53 7.51 23.24
N GLY A 107 7.58 6.97 24.00
CA GLY A 107 6.41 7.71 24.42
C GLY A 107 5.58 6.98 25.45
N ARG A 108 4.47 7.62 25.82
CA ARG A 108 3.50 7.12 26.79
C ARG A 108 2.10 7.24 26.23
N LEU A 109 1.31 6.17 26.32
CA LEU A 109 -0.09 6.17 25.91
C LEU A 109 -1.00 6.50 27.09
N ILE A 110 -1.83 7.53 26.90
CA ILE A 110 -2.81 7.99 27.89
C ILE A 110 -4.15 8.17 27.20
N PHE A 111 -5.22 7.74 27.87
CA PHE A 111 -6.57 7.96 27.38
C PHE A 111 -6.96 9.43 27.51
N LYS A 112 -7.43 10.04 26.42
CA LYS A 112 -7.61 11.48 26.31
C LYS A 112 -8.59 12.01 27.36
N GLU A 113 -9.71 11.34 27.53
CA GLU A 113 -10.85 11.80 28.32
C GLU A 113 -10.64 11.59 29.82
N THR A 114 -10.11 10.44 30.23
CA THR A 114 -9.98 10.11 31.66
C THR A 114 -8.56 10.21 32.20
N LYS A 115 -7.57 10.48 31.34
CA LYS A 115 -6.14 10.42 31.66
C LYS A 115 -5.67 9.04 32.16
N LYS A 116 -6.46 7.99 31.91
CA LYS A 116 -6.10 6.62 32.28
C LYS A 116 -4.90 6.14 31.47
N ILE A 117 -3.96 5.50 32.15
CA ILE A 117 -2.80 4.83 31.52
C ILE A 117 -3.28 3.70 30.61
N ILE A 118 -2.64 3.55 29.44
CA ILE A 118 -2.96 2.49 28.47
C ILE A 118 -1.78 1.51 28.35
N PRO A 119 -1.78 0.41 29.14
CA PRO A 119 -0.73 -0.61 29.09
C PRO A 119 -1.00 -1.67 28.02
N ASN A 120 -0.01 -2.54 27.78
CA ASN A 120 -0.13 -3.76 26.97
C ASN A 120 -0.73 -3.55 25.58
N THR A 121 -0.38 -2.43 24.94
CA THR A 121 -0.85 -2.04 23.60
C THR A 121 0.27 -2.23 22.58
N GLU A 122 -0.06 -2.77 21.41
CA GLU A 122 0.91 -2.90 20.32
C GLU A 122 1.14 -1.54 19.65
N VAL A 123 2.42 -1.16 19.55
CA VAL A 123 2.87 0.04 18.86
C VAL A 123 3.71 -0.40 17.68
N LEU A 124 3.36 0.03 16.48
CA LEU A 124 3.97 -0.41 15.23
C LEU A 124 4.48 0.78 14.42
N LEU A 125 5.70 0.69 13.90
CA LEU A 125 6.08 1.42 12.71
C LEU A 125 5.61 0.61 11.49
N ILE A 126 4.83 1.25 10.64
CA ILE A 126 4.29 0.62 9.43
C ILE A 126 5.00 1.21 8.22
N THR A 127 5.78 0.37 7.52
CA THR A 127 6.32 0.68 6.21
C THR A 127 5.65 -0.19 5.17
N LYS A 128 5.78 0.17 3.89
CA LYS A 128 5.17 -0.60 2.80
C LYS A 128 5.50 -2.09 2.83
N SER A 129 6.70 -2.46 3.26
CA SER A 129 7.22 -3.83 3.21
C SER A 129 7.47 -4.46 4.58
N LYS A 130 7.56 -3.68 5.65
CA LYS A 130 8.00 -4.17 6.96
C LYS A 130 7.20 -3.54 8.10
N LEU A 131 7.02 -4.34 9.15
CA LEU A 131 6.49 -3.92 10.43
C LEU A 131 7.59 -4.00 11.48
N ILE A 132 7.70 -2.96 12.30
CA ILE A 132 8.52 -3.02 13.51
C ILE A 132 7.58 -2.75 14.67
N LYS A 133 7.51 -3.68 15.62
CA LYS A 133 6.56 -3.62 16.72
C LYS A 133 7.24 -3.60 18.08
N THR A 134 6.58 -2.96 19.03
CA THR A 134 6.87 -3.01 20.47
C THR A 134 5.53 -3.01 21.22
N THR A 135 5.58 -3.10 22.54
CA THR A 135 4.39 -3.01 23.39
C THR A 135 4.58 -1.98 24.49
N THR A 136 3.48 -1.35 24.91
CA THR A 136 3.51 -0.51 26.12
C THR A 136 3.63 -1.36 27.37
N ASN A 137 4.41 -0.89 28.34
CA ASN A 137 4.49 -1.48 29.67
C ASN A 137 3.27 -1.10 30.54
N GLU A 138 3.24 -1.58 31.78
CA GLU A 138 2.15 -1.32 32.75
C GLU A 138 1.89 0.17 33.04
N ASN A 139 2.91 1.02 32.83
CA ASN A 139 2.83 2.47 33.02
C ASN A 139 2.48 3.22 31.71
N GLY A 140 2.19 2.48 30.63
CA GLY A 140 1.84 2.99 29.30
C GLY A 140 3.03 3.43 28.47
N TYR A 141 4.26 3.25 28.94
CA TYR A 141 5.47 3.66 28.20
C TYR A 141 5.87 2.60 27.19
N PHE A 142 6.37 3.04 26.05
CA PHE A 142 6.97 2.18 25.04
C PHE A 142 8.30 2.74 24.55
N LEU A 143 9.14 1.84 24.03
CA LEU A 143 10.36 2.15 23.30
C LEU A 143 10.38 1.31 22.03
N LEU A 144 10.42 1.97 20.88
CA LEU A 144 10.54 1.37 19.57
C LEU A 144 11.94 1.69 19.02
N LYS A 145 12.70 0.63 18.74
CA LYS A 145 14.03 0.73 18.13
C LYS A 145 13.88 0.52 16.64
N ILE A 146 14.16 1.55 15.86
CA ILE A 146 13.96 1.57 14.41
C ILE A 146 15.34 1.65 13.74
N PRO A 147 15.72 0.66 12.90
CA PRO A 147 16.87 0.78 12.02
C PRO A 147 16.78 2.05 11.16
N ASN A 148 17.85 2.85 11.12
CA ASN A 148 17.82 4.15 10.44
C ASN A 148 17.54 4.06 8.94
N ASP A 149 17.88 2.93 8.30
CA ASP A 149 17.57 2.63 6.90
C ASP A 149 16.06 2.47 6.62
N LEU A 150 15.24 2.35 7.65
CA LEU A 150 13.79 2.23 7.56
C LEU A 150 13.04 3.52 7.93
N ILE A 151 13.76 4.56 8.37
CA ILE A 151 13.19 5.89 8.61
C ILE A 151 13.15 6.66 7.30
N GLU A 152 11.97 7.13 6.95
CA GLU A 152 11.70 7.94 5.77
C GLU A 152 11.48 9.41 6.16
N ASP A 153 11.29 10.30 5.19
CA ASP A 153 11.00 11.72 5.46
C ASP A 153 9.72 11.91 6.29
N GLU A 154 8.67 11.13 5.98
CA GLU A 154 7.46 10.99 6.78
C GLU A 154 7.20 9.49 7.05
N ASN A 155 6.73 9.18 8.25
CA ASN A 155 6.58 7.82 8.75
C ASN A 155 5.24 7.66 9.47
N VAL A 156 4.68 6.44 9.46
CA VAL A 156 3.44 6.12 10.19
C VAL A 156 3.74 5.28 11.42
N LEU A 157 3.44 5.86 12.59
CA LEU A 157 3.36 5.17 13.86
C LEU A 157 1.90 4.78 14.13
N TYR A 158 1.64 3.50 14.35
CA TYR A 158 0.30 2.94 14.50
C TYR A 158 0.13 2.32 15.88
N PHE A 159 -0.98 2.64 16.53
CA PHE A 159 -1.38 2.09 17.82
C PHE A 159 -2.51 1.09 17.60
N ASN A 160 -2.23 -0.19 17.84
CA ASN A 160 -3.20 -1.27 17.70
C ASN A 160 -3.72 -1.71 19.06
N PHE A 161 -5.03 -1.55 19.27
CA PHE A 161 -5.74 -1.87 20.50
C PHE A 161 -6.59 -3.13 20.40
N ASP A 162 -6.58 -3.85 19.27
CA ASP A 162 -7.47 -5.01 19.06
C ASP A 162 -7.29 -6.06 20.15
N LYS A 163 -6.04 -6.44 20.44
CA LYS A 163 -5.69 -7.39 21.50
C LYS A 163 -6.11 -6.89 22.89
N LEU A 164 -5.85 -5.61 23.19
CA LEU A 164 -6.21 -5.02 24.47
C LEU A 164 -7.74 -4.97 24.65
N ASN A 165 -8.47 -4.59 23.61
CA ASN A 165 -9.92 -4.54 23.60
C ASN A 165 -10.52 -5.95 23.74
N GLU A 166 -9.94 -6.97 23.08
CA GLU A 166 -10.38 -8.36 23.23
C GLU A 166 -10.16 -8.89 24.67
N ALA A 167 -8.99 -8.63 25.27
CA ALA A 167 -8.70 -9.02 26.64
C ALA A 167 -9.69 -8.40 27.64
N LYS A 168 -10.01 -7.11 27.47
CA LYS A 168 -11.03 -6.42 28.28
C LYS A 168 -12.41 -7.05 28.16
N ARG A 169 -12.82 -7.46 26.96
CA ARG A 169 -14.11 -8.14 26.74
C ARG A 169 -14.17 -9.48 27.47
N LYS A 170 -13.13 -10.30 27.37
CA LYS A 170 -13.07 -11.62 28.03
C LYS A 170 -13.07 -11.51 29.56
N GLY A 171 -12.41 -10.49 30.13
CA GLY A 171 -12.33 -10.28 31.58
C GLY A 171 -13.63 -9.80 32.22
N ASN A 172 -14.47 -9.05 31.49
CA ASN A 172 -15.59 -8.34 32.10
C ASN A 172 -16.91 -9.14 32.24
N LYS A 173 -17.07 -10.34 31.64
CA LYS A 173 -18.33 -11.15 31.69
C LYS A 173 -19.65 -10.37 31.50
N VAL A 174 -19.64 -9.21 30.85
CA VAL A 174 -20.86 -8.43 30.56
C VAL A 174 -21.30 -8.78 29.14
N GLY A 175 -22.46 -9.41 29.03
CA GLY A 175 -23.13 -9.65 27.75
C GLY A 175 -23.52 -8.33 27.09
N ASP A 176 -23.11 -8.18 25.83
CA ASP A 176 -23.76 -7.41 24.76
C ASP A 176 -24.57 -6.16 25.15
N THR A 177 -23.98 -5.30 25.97
CA THR A 177 -24.27 -3.87 25.89
C THR A 177 -23.10 -3.24 25.18
N ILE A 178 -23.40 -2.58 24.07
CA ILE A 178 -22.57 -1.63 23.32
C ILE A 178 -22.04 -0.58 24.32
N SER A 179 -21.06 -0.94 25.12
CA SER A 179 -20.52 -0.14 26.21
C SER A 179 -19.29 0.60 25.68
N GLY A 180 -19.57 1.66 24.92
CA GLY A 180 -18.90 2.96 24.85
C GLY A 180 -17.39 3.19 25.06
N TYR A 181 -16.50 2.19 25.19
CA TYR A 181 -15.11 2.43 25.65
C TYR A 181 -14.03 1.52 25.03
N SER A 182 -14.19 1.08 23.77
CA SER A 182 -13.06 0.47 23.04
C SER A 182 -12.13 1.58 22.54
N TYR A 183 -10.82 1.40 22.70
CA TYR A 183 -9.86 2.31 22.08
C TYR A 183 -9.91 2.13 20.57
N GLY A 184 -9.88 3.23 19.82
CA GLY A 184 -9.80 3.20 18.37
C GLY A 184 -8.36 3.04 17.93
N ASN A 185 -8.10 2.14 17.00
CA ASN A 185 -6.78 2.08 16.37
C ASN A 185 -6.47 3.43 15.73
N GLN A 186 -5.25 3.92 15.95
CA GLN A 186 -4.87 5.29 15.59
C GLN A 186 -3.51 5.31 14.91
N ALA A 187 -3.43 6.05 13.81
CA ALA A 187 -2.18 6.35 13.13
C ALA A 187 -1.71 7.77 13.48
N VAL A 188 -0.41 7.96 13.59
CA VAL A 188 0.24 9.27 13.74
C VAL A 188 1.38 9.35 12.73
N ILE A 189 1.41 10.43 11.97
CA ILE A 189 2.50 10.73 11.05
C ILE A 189 3.57 11.54 11.77
N PHE A 190 4.83 11.17 11.60
CA PHE A 190 5.97 11.94 12.11
C PHE A 190 7.08 12.08 11.07
N LYS A 191 7.91 13.12 11.21
CA LYS A 191 9.03 13.34 10.29
C LYS A 191 10.25 12.53 10.68
N GLY A 192 11.06 12.07 9.73
CA GLY A 192 12.26 11.28 10.02
C GLY A 192 13.30 12.00 10.89
N ASN A 193 13.34 13.33 10.81
CA ASN A 193 14.20 14.17 11.64
C ASN A 193 13.55 14.66 12.95
N GLU A 194 12.28 14.29 13.21
CA GLU A 194 11.59 14.64 14.45
C GLU A 194 12.11 13.77 15.61
N LYS A 195 12.60 14.42 16.67
CA LYS A 195 12.93 13.72 17.91
C LYS A 195 11.66 13.44 18.70
N ILE A 196 11.30 12.17 18.81
CA ILE A 196 10.16 11.70 19.60
C ILE A 196 10.68 10.92 20.81
N GLU A 197 10.92 11.67 21.89
CA GLU A 197 11.45 11.14 23.14
C GLU A 197 10.46 11.41 24.27
N ASN A 198 10.01 10.35 24.95
CA ASN A 198 9.04 10.41 26.05
C ASN A 198 7.76 11.22 25.73
N LYS A 199 7.34 11.26 24.47
CA LYS A 199 6.16 11.99 24.02
C LYS A 199 4.88 11.37 24.58
N GLU A 200 3.96 12.19 25.08
CA GLU A 200 2.64 11.74 25.49
C GLU A 200 1.71 11.66 24.27
N PHE A 201 1.11 10.50 24.04
CA PHE A 201 0.12 10.27 22.99
C PHE A 201 -1.26 10.10 23.62
N GLN A 202 -2.17 11.03 23.30
CA GLN A 202 -3.54 11.03 23.79
C GLN A 202 -4.42 10.20 22.83
N ILE A 203 -4.94 9.09 23.34
CA ILE A 203 -5.75 8.13 22.58
C ILE A 203 -7.23 8.39 22.86
N GLY A 204 -8.04 8.47 21.81
CA GLY A 204 -9.49 8.62 21.91
C GLY A 204 -10.26 7.32 21.78
N TYR A 205 -11.58 7.42 21.88
CA TYR A 205 -12.50 6.32 21.58
C TYR A 205 -12.43 5.88 20.11
N GLY A 206 -12.65 4.60 19.87
CA GLY A 206 -12.96 4.07 18.55
C GLY A 206 -14.43 4.36 18.23
N GLY A 207 -14.69 5.46 17.52
CA GLY A 207 -16.02 5.83 17.07
C GLY A 207 -16.33 5.30 15.67
N PHE A 208 -17.55 4.81 15.48
CA PHE A 208 -18.19 4.77 14.16
C PHE A 208 -19.21 5.90 14.14
N THR A 209 -19.17 6.79 13.15
CA THR A 209 -20.28 7.71 12.88
C THR A 209 -21.39 6.94 12.18
N ILE A 210 -22.46 6.60 12.91
CA ILE A 210 -23.71 6.14 12.28
C ILE A 210 -24.39 7.38 11.70
N GLY A 211 -24.57 7.42 10.38
CA GLY A 211 -25.35 8.47 9.70
C GLY A 211 -24.58 9.44 8.80
N ALA A 212 -23.29 9.23 8.54
CA ALA A 212 -22.59 10.00 7.52
C ALA A 212 -22.98 9.51 6.12
N VAL A 213 -23.72 10.33 5.36
CA VAL A 213 -23.86 10.17 3.92
C VAL A 213 -22.56 10.66 3.29
N VAL A 214 -21.68 9.72 2.93
CA VAL A 214 -20.46 10.05 2.18
C VAL A 214 -20.84 10.12 0.70
N ILE A 215 -20.86 11.32 0.14
CA ILE A 215 -20.93 11.50 -1.31
C ILE A 215 -19.54 11.15 -1.85
N VAL A 216 -19.36 9.90 -2.30
CA VAL A 216 -18.12 9.44 -2.94
C VAL A 216 -18.15 9.95 -4.37
N ASN A 217 -17.46 11.06 -4.63
CA ASN A 217 -17.15 11.47 -5.99
C ASN A 217 -16.00 10.57 -6.49
N ASP A 218 -16.33 9.66 -7.41
CA ASP A 218 -15.43 8.81 -8.21
C ASP A 218 -14.22 8.23 -7.43
N PRO A 219 -14.32 7.00 -6.86
CA PRO A 219 -13.28 6.46 -6.00
C PRO A 219 -11.97 6.31 -6.77
N GLN A 220 -10.95 7.02 -6.31
CA GLN A 220 -9.57 6.84 -6.79
C GLN A 220 -9.16 5.37 -6.60
N PRO A 221 -8.24 4.85 -7.42
CA PRO A 221 -7.92 3.43 -7.38
C PRO A 221 -7.30 3.05 -6.03
N ASP A 222 -7.97 2.16 -5.31
CA ASP A 222 -7.41 1.45 -4.16
C ASP A 222 -6.09 0.77 -4.53
N TYR A 223 -5.10 0.84 -3.64
CA TYR A 223 -3.80 0.22 -3.86
C TYR A 223 -3.58 -0.94 -2.90
N TYR A 224 -3.36 -2.13 -3.46
CA TYR A 224 -3.23 -3.38 -2.69
C TYR A 224 -1.78 -3.89 -2.73
N CYS A 225 -1.17 -4.08 -1.56
CA CYS A 225 0.20 -4.57 -1.44
C CYS A 225 0.33 -5.77 -0.51
N PHE A 226 1.16 -6.73 -0.91
CA PHE A 226 1.60 -7.84 -0.07
C PHE A 226 3.12 -7.79 0.08
N ASN A 227 3.62 -7.70 1.32
CA ASN A 227 5.06 -7.57 1.61
C ASN A 227 5.75 -6.50 0.75
N GLY A 228 5.09 -5.35 0.59
CA GLY A 228 5.58 -4.22 -0.21
C GLY A 228 5.38 -4.32 -1.72
N LYS A 229 5.00 -5.48 -2.25
CA LYS A 229 4.74 -5.68 -3.68
C LYS A 229 3.28 -5.42 -4.02
N SER A 230 3.06 -4.58 -5.03
CA SER A 230 1.71 -4.31 -5.55
C SER A 230 1.08 -5.57 -6.13
N MET A 231 -0.23 -5.71 -5.96
CA MET A 231 -1.03 -6.77 -6.57
C MET A 231 -2.44 -6.30 -6.88
N SER A 232 -3.17 -7.08 -7.68
CA SER A 232 -4.58 -6.79 -7.94
C SER A 232 -5.44 -7.06 -6.70
N ARG A 233 -6.55 -6.31 -6.59
CA ARG A 233 -7.58 -6.50 -5.55
C ARG A 233 -8.01 -7.96 -5.42
N GLU A 234 -8.28 -8.62 -6.54
CA GLU A 234 -8.74 -10.01 -6.54
C GLU A 234 -7.71 -10.96 -5.92
N LYS A 235 -6.42 -10.84 -6.31
CA LYS A 235 -5.33 -11.64 -5.75
C LYS A 235 -5.16 -11.36 -4.26
N PHE A 236 -5.22 -10.10 -3.86
CA PHE A 236 -5.13 -9.68 -2.47
C PHE A 236 -6.24 -10.28 -1.60
N LEU A 237 -7.50 -10.18 -2.04
CA LEU A 237 -8.65 -10.69 -1.30
C LEU A 237 -8.60 -12.22 -1.17
N LYS A 238 -8.20 -12.93 -2.24
CA LYS A 238 -7.97 -14.38 -2.19
C LYS A 238 -6.88 -14.75 -1.19
N LEU A 239 -5.76 -14.02 -1.20
CA LEU A 239 -4.63 -14.26 -0.30
C LEU A 239 -5.01 -14.01 1.17
N ARG A 240 -5.70 -12.90 1.45
CA ARG A 240 -6.19 -12.57 2.80
C ARG A 240 -7.19 -13.60 3.32
N LYS A 241 -8.12 -14.04 2.47
CA LYS A 241 -9.09 -15.10 2.84
C LYS A 241 -8.40 -16.41 3.18
N LYS A 242 -7.33 -16.76 2.46
CA LYS A 242 -6.55 -17.98 2.69
C LYS A 242 -5.67 -17.89 3.96
N ASN A 243 -5.21 -16.71 4.33
CA ASN A 243 -4.30 -16.48 5.45
C ASN A 243 -4.88 -15.43 6.41
N PRO A 244 -5.93 -15.77 7.19
CA PRO A 244 -6.62 -14.81 8.05
C PRO A 244 -5.76 -14.27 9.21
N HIS A 245 -4.64 -14.94 9.53
CA HIS A 245 -3.72 -14.51 10.59
C HIS A 245 -2.71 -13.43 10.13
N TYR A 246 -2.56 -13.22 8.82
CA TYR A 246 -1.62 -12.22 8.31
C TYR A 246 -2.04 -10.81 8.73
N PRO A 247 -1.10 -9.99 9.27
CA PRO A 247 -1.37 -8.61 9.62
C PRO A 247 -1.92 -7.83 8.42
N TYR A 248 -3.08 -7.21 8.61
CA TYR A 248 -3.76 -6.40 7.61
C TYR A 248 -3.97 -4.99 8.14
N PHE A 249 -3.65 -4.00 7.31
CA PHE A 249 -3.87 -2.59 7.59
C PHE A 249 -4.53 -1.91 6.40
N SER A 250 -5.43 -0.96 6.69
CA SER A 250 -6.05 -0.08 5.72
C SER A 250 -5.75 1.35 6.12
N PHE A 251 -5.24 2.15 5.20
CA PHE A 251 -5.02 3.57 5.39
C PHE A 251 -5.79 4.34 4.33
N GLU A 252 -6.27 5.51 4.69
CA GLU A 252 -6.96 6.44 3.80
C GLU A 252 -6.22 7.79 3.83
N GLY A 253 -6.42 8.64 2.82
CA GLY A 253 -5.94 10.01 2.83
C GLY A 253 -4.42 10.15 3.00
N LYS A 254 -3.98 10.90 4.01
CA LYS A 254 -2.56 11.27 4.15
C LYS A 254 -1.70 10.06 4.51
N GLU A 255 -2.18 9.19 5.38
CA GLU A 255 -1.49 7.99 5.83
C GLU A 255 -1.22 7.04 4.66
N ALA A 256 -2.22 6.88 3.77
CA ALA A 256 -2.07 6.08 2.55
C ALA A 256 -0.93 6.61 1.67
N LYS A 257 -0.86 7.93 1.49
CA LYS A 257 0.18 8.61 0.69
C LYS A 257 1.57 8.44 1.30
N VAL A 258 1.70 8.67 2.61
CA VAL A 258 2.97 8.53 3.35
C VAL A 258 3.51 7.10 3.23
N VAL A 259 2.69 6.09 3.48
CA VAL A 259 3.16 4.70 3.46
C VAL A 259 3.41 4.19 2.04
N SER A 260 2.60 4.61 1.06
CA SER A 260 2.73 4.14 -0.33
C SER A 260 3.80 4.89 -1.15
N LYS A 261 4.10 6.15 -0.76
CA LYS A 261 4.81 7.17 -1.54
C LYS A 261 4.10 7.52 -2.87
N ILE A 262 2.78 7.53 -2.86
CA ILE A 262 1.93 7.83 -4.03
C ILE A 262 0.99 8.98 -3.66
N ASP A 263 1.22 10.18 -4.20
CA ASP A 263 0.52 11.41 -3.79
C ASP A 263 -0.97 11.45 -4.14
N TYR A 264 -1.36 10.72 -5.17
CA TYR A 264 -2.73 10.62 -5.68
C TYR A 264 -3.46 9.38 -5.16
N LEU A 265 -2.94 8.71 -4.13
CA LEU A 265 -3.61 7.56 -3.54
C LEU A 265 -4.64 8.01 -2.50
N ASP A 266 -5.85 7.46 -2.59
CA ASP A 266 -6.87 7.63 -1.57
C ASP A 266 -6.78 6.51 -0.53
N THR A 267 -6.87 5.25 -0.95
CA THR A 267 -6.87 4.09 -0.05
C THR A 267 -5.70 3.13 -0.30
N LEU A 268 -5.00 2.76 0.77
CA LEU A 268 -3.92 1.77 0.77
C LEU A 268 -4.29 0.55 1.62
N HIS A 269 -4.23 -0.63 1.03
CA HIS A 269 -4.37 -1.91 1.71
C HIS A 269 -3.05 -2.65 1.77
N LEU A 270 -2.60 -2.97 2.99
CA LEU A 270 -1.35 -3.68 3.24
C LEU A 270 -1.64 -5.02 3.89
N LEU A 271 -0.98 -6.05 3.38
CA LEU A 271 -0.96 -7.39 3.97
C LEU A 271 0.50 -7.82 4.14
N TYR A 272 0.82 -8.37 5.30
CA TYR A 272 2.15 -8.86 5.61
C TYR A 272 2.09 -10.35 5.87
N SER A 273 3.04 -11.11 5.33
CA SER A 273 3.26 -12.46 5.85
C SER A 273 4.01 -12.36 7.18
N ASP A 274 3.93 -13.44 7.95
CA ASP A 274 4.83 -13.66 9.09
C ASP A 274 6.30 -13.72 8.65
#